data_AF-A0A7J8LDY9-F1
#
_entry.id   AF-A0A7J8LDY9-F1
#
_cell.length_a   1.000
_cell.length_b   1.000
_cell.length_c   1.000
_cell.angle_alpha   90.00
_cell.angle_beta   90.00
_cell.angle_gamma   90.00
#
_symmetry.space_group_name_H-M   'P 1'
#
loop_
_entity.id
_entity.type
_entity.pdbx_description
1 polymer ?
#
loop_
_entity_poly.entity_id
_entity_poly.type
_entity_poly.pdbx_seq_one_letter_code
_entity_poly.pdbx_strand_id
1 'polypeptide(L)'
;MGASGAGKTILLDVLSGSKTGGYIEMDIMVEGDPKVQQTYARVSGFCEQTDVHSLLLTLWESVMFSACYVYRKIFLGFVAEVLQMIELDKIKDAFVSVTSVSGLLAEQRKWLFMDKPTSDLDARAVTIVM
;
A
#
# COMPACT_ATOMS: atom_id res chain seq x y z
N MET A 1 -8.55 15.31 -11.42
CA MET A 1 -7.07 15.27 -11.37
C MET A 1 -6.54 16.69 -11.24
N GLY A 2 -5.53 16.94 -10.40
CA GLY A 2 -4.90 18.26 -10.27
C GLY A 2 -3.47 18.24 -10.82
N ALA A 3 -2.95 19.40 -11.21
CA ALA A 3 -1.65 19.54 -11.88
C ALA A 3 -0.49 18.88 -11.10
N SER A 4 0.48 18.33 -11.84
CA SER A 4 1.73 17.84 -11.26
C SER A 4 2.44 18.98 -10.54
N GLY A 5 2.79 18.80 -9.27
CA GLY A 5 3.35 19.85 -8.41
C GLY A 5 2.35 20.60 -7.52
N ALA A 6 1.06 20.31 -7.58
CA ALA A 6 0.05 20.93 -6.72
C ALA A 6 0.10 20.49 -5.23
N GLY A 7 1.15 19.81 -4.80
CA GLY A 7 1.32 19.39 -3.40
C GLY A 7 0.42 18.22 -2.96
N LYS A 8 -0.16 17.44 -3.88
CA LYS A 8 -1.05 16.31 -3.53
C LYS A 8 -0.38 15.26 -2.64
N THR A 9 0.83 14.85 -3.01
CA THR A 9 1.59 13.88 -2.21
C THR A 9 1.98 14.49 -0.86
N ILE A 10 2.38 15.76 -0.85
CA ILE A 10 2.67 16.49 0.40
C ILE A 10 1.43 16.55 1.32
N LEU A 11 0.24 16.76 0.75
CA LEU A 11 -1.01 16.77 1.50
C LEU A 11 -1.34 15.39 2.07
N LEU A 12 -1.17 14.33 1.27
CA LEU A 12 -1.36 12.96 1.73
C LEU A 12 -0.37 12.57 2.83
N ASP A 13 0.89 12.99 2.72
CA ASP A 13 1.92 12.77 3.76
C ASP A 13 1.59 13.48 5.09
N VAL A 14 0.96 14.65 5.02
CA VAL A 14 0.50 15.39 6.21
C VAL A 14 -0.75 14.71 6.81
N LEU A 15 -1.67 14.25 5.97
CA LEU A 15 -2.85 13.52 6.42
C LEU A 15 -2.49 12.16 7.03
N SER A 16 -1.53 11.43 6.47
CA SER A 16 -1.02 10.17 7.03
C SER A 16 -0.16 10.38 8.27
N GLY A 17 0.43 11.58 8.42
CA GLY A 17 1.35 11.92 9.51
C GLY A 17 2.78 11.42 9.29
N SER A 18 3.12 10.98 8.08
CA SER A 18 4.50 10.68 7.68
C SER A 18 5.38 11.95 7.63
N LYS A 19 4.78 13.13 7.37
CA LYS A 19 5.49 14.41 7.34
C LYS A 19 5.80 14.93 8.75
N THR A 20 7.08 15.01 9.11
CA THR A 20 7.55 15.50 10.43
C THR A 20 8.19 16.89 10.41
N GLY A 21 8.28 17.55 9.24
CA GLY A 21 8.96 18.84 9.09
C GLY A 21 8.13 19.90 8.37
N GLY A 22 8.37 21.17 8.72
CA GLY A 22 7.65 22.35 8.22
C GLY A 22 6.61 22.88 9.20
N TYR A 23 5.86 23.90 8.77
CA TYR A 23 4.72 24.44 9.51
C TYR A 23 3.43 23.82 8.94
N ILE A 24 2.63 23.21 9.81
CA ILE A 24 1.34 22.61 9.48
C ILE A 24 0.29 23.45 10.22
N GLU A 25 -0.36 24.36 9.51
CA GLU A 25 -1.47 25.15 10.02
C GLU A 25 -2.75 24.69 9.33
N MET A 26 -3.46 23.75 9.97
CA MET A 26 -4.70 23.19 9.44
C MET A 26 -5.43 22.40 10.52
N ASP A 27 -6.76 22.51 10.54
CA ASP A 27 -7.64 21.70 11.39
C ASP A 27 -8.19 20.54 10.58
N ILE A 28 -7.87 19.32 11.01
CA ILE A 28 -8.37 18.09 10.39
C ILE A 28 -9.41 17.48 11.34
N MET A 29 -10.64 17.31 10.85
CA MET A 29 -11.71 16.66 11.59
C MET A 29 -12.04 15.31 10.95
N VAL A 30 -12.22 14.28 11.78
CA VAL A 30 -12.64 12.94 11.39
C VAL A 30 -13.96 12.67 12.12
N GLU A 31 -15.04 12.49 11.36
CA GLU A 31 -16.40 12.30 11.92
C GLU A 31 -16.88 13.42 12.87
N GLY A 32 -16.31 14.62 12.75
CA GLY A 32 -16.64 15.78 13.59
C GLY A 32 -15.72 15.98 14.80
N ASP A 33 -14.85 15.01 15.09
CA ASP A 33 -13.84 15.11 16.14
C ASP A 33 -12.47 15.53 15.58
N PRO A 34 -11.63 16.24 16.35
CA PRO A 34 -10.28 16.60 15.91
C PRO A 34 -9.44 15.33 15.69
N LYS A 35 -8.68 15.30 14.58
CA LYS A 35 -7.82 14.17 14.21
C LYS A 35 -6.75 13.96 15.29
N VAL A 36 -6.85 12.83 15.99
CA VAL A 36 -5.78 12.32 16.85
C VAL A 36 -4.94 11.32 16.08
N GLN A 37 -3.66 11.65 15.85
CA GLN A 37 -2.76 10.84 15.01
C GLN A 37 -2.67 9.36 15.42
N GLN A 38 -2.67 9.07 16.72
CA GLN A 38 -2.60 7.69 17.23
C GLN A 38 -3.84 6.86 16.88
N THR A 39 -5.03 7.45 16.93
CA THR A 39 -6.29 6.78 16.59
C THR A 39 -6.43 6.68 15.08
N TYR A 40 -6.10 7.77 14.37
CA TYR A 40 -6.18 7.84 12.91
C TYR A 40 -5.31 6.76 12.26
N ALA A 41 -4.05 6.60 12.69
CA ALA A 41 -3.14 5.58 12.16
C ALA A 41 -3.62 4.13 12.37
N ARG A 42 -4.59 3.88 13.24
CA ARG A 42 -5.19 2.54 13.44
C ARG A 42 -6.37 2.25 12.51
N VAL A 43 -7.03 3.30 12.03
CA VAL A 43 -8.22 3.20 11.16
C VAL A 43 -7.91 3.53 9.70
N SER A 44 -6.78 4.21 9.44
CA SER A 44 -6.31 4.54 8.09
C SER A 44 -5.06 3.75 7.73
N GLY A 45 -5.02 3.19 6.52
CA GLY A 45 -3.80 2.68 5.90
C GLY A 45 -3.17 3.75 4.99
N PHE A 46 -1.87 3.98 5.11
CA PHE A 46 -1.11 4.82 4.18
C PHE A 46 -0.04 3.99 3.48
N CYS A 47 0.23 4.38 2.25
CA CYS A 47 0.92 3.58 1.26
C CYS A 47 1.97 4.45 0.58
N GLU A 48 3.24 4.17 0.83
CA GLU A 48 4.33 4.91 0.19
C GLU A 48 4.42 4.58 -1.29
N GLN A 49 4.91 5.52 -2.09
CA GLN A 49 5.08 5.34 -3.54
C GLN A 49 6.14 4.28 -3.89
N THR A 50 7.08 4.00 -2.98
CA THR A 50 8.15 3.04 -3.17
C THR A 50 7.94 1.80 -2.32
N ASP A 51 7.87 0.64 -2.96
CA ASP A 51 7.79 -0.64 -2.28
C ASP A 51 9.14 -1.01 -1.64
N VAL A 52 9.11 -1.40 -0.37
CA VAL A 52 10.26 -1.99 0.33
C VAL A 52 9.94 -3.45 0.63
N HIS A 53 10.48 -4.36 -0.16
CA HIS A 53 10.31 -5.80 0.04
C HIS A 53 11.66 -6.52 0.01
N SER A 54 11.76 -7.60 0.79
CA SER A 54 12.90 -8.49 0.71
C SER A 54 12.88 -9.25 -0.61
N LEU A 55 13.99 -9.18 -1.33
CA LEU A 55 14.13 -9.76 -2.67
C LEU A 55 14.21 -11.30 -2.67
N LEU A 56 14.34 -11.91 -1.50
CA LEU A 56 14.51 -13.36 -1.33
C LEU A 56 13.25 -14.07 -0.83
N LEU A 57 12.18 -13.32 -0.55
CA LEU A 57 10.92 -13.88 -0.05
C LEU A 57 9.92 -14.08 -1.19
N THR A 58 9.10 -15.11 -1.06
CA THR A 58 7.90 -15.28 -1.87
C THR A 58 6.83 -14.27 -1.45
N LEU A 59 5.84 -14.04 -2.32
CA LEU A 59 4.66 -13.24 -1.99
C LEU A 59 3.96 -13.73 -0.73
N TRP A 60 3.77 -15.05 -0.64
CA TRP A 60 3.17 -15.70 0.53
C TRP A 60 3.94 -15.37 1.82
N GLU A 61 5.26 -15.57 1.81
CA GLU A 61 6.12 -15.31 2.97
C GLU A 61 6.16 -13.83 3.33
N SER A 62 6.17 -12.92 2.35
CA SER A 62 6.17 -11.48 2.56
C SER A 62 4.90 -11.01 3.27
N VAL A 63 3.73 -11.48 2.81
CA VAL A 63 2.43 -11.17 3.43
C VAL A 63 2.31 -11.84 4.80
N MET A 64 2.75 -13.09 4.93
CA MET A 64 2.75 -13.82 6.20
C MET A 64 3.64 -13.14 7.25
N PHE A 65 4.83 -12.68 6.87
CA PHE A 65 5.73 -11.95 7.75
C PHE A 65 5.12 -10.63 8.21
N SER A 66 4.53 -9.88 7.28
CA SER A 66 3.83 -8.62 7.56
C SER A 66 2.66 -8.84 8.51
N ALA A 67 1.85 -9.87 8.27
CA ALA A 67 0.76 -10.27 9.15
C ALA A 67 1.25 -10.69 10.53
N CYS A 68 2.41 -11.36 10.64
CA CYS A 68 2.98 -11.82 11.90
C CYS A 68 3.43 -10.67 12.79
N TYR A 69 4.01 -9.66 12.15
CA TYR A 69 4.48 -8.48 12.84
C TYR A 69 3.33 -7.68 13.45
N VAL A 70 2.20 -7.59 12.74
CA VAL A 70 1.00 -6.86 13.22
C VAL A 70 0.17 -7.71 14.18
N TYR A 71 -0.03 -9.00 13.85
CA TYR A 71 -0.87 -9.92 14.60
C TYR A 71 -0.02 -10.98 15.28
N ARG A 72 0.02 -10.94 16.61
CA ARG A 72 0.78 -11.88 17.46
C ARG A 72 0.32 -13.35 17.33
N LYS A 73 -0.85 -13.59 16.74
CA LYS A 73 -1.36 -14.89 16.32
C LYS A 73 -1.96 -14.74 14.93
N ILE A 74 -1.39 -15.42 13.94
CA ILE A 74 -1.91 -15.44 12.58
C ILE A 74 -2.67 -16.73 12.34
N PHE A 75 -3.80 -16.63 11.68
CA PHE A 75 -4.42 -17.75 11.00
C PHE A 75 -3.87 -17.83 9.57
N LEU A 76 -3.25 -18.95 9.20
CA LEU A 76 -2.80 -19.18 7.81
C LEU A 76 -3.94 -19.00 6.79
N GLY A 77 -5.18 -19.29 7.20
CA GLY A 77 -6.37 -19.03 6.39
C GLY A 77 -6.58 -17.54 6.07
N PHE A 78 -6.27 -16.63 7.00
CA PHE A 78 -6.39 -15.19 6.78
C PHE A 78 -5.42 -14.70 5.68
N VAL A 79 -4.20 -15.22 5.66
CA VAL A 79 -3.21 -14.86 4.62
C VAL A 79 -3.68 -15.35 3.24
N ALA A 80 -4.26 -16.56 3.17
CA ALA A 80 -4.84 -17.08 1.93
C ALA A 80 -6.03 -16.24 1.45
N GLU A 81 -6.94 -15.87 2.36
CA GLU A 81 -8.09 -15.01 2.04
C GLU A 81 -7.65 -13.64 1.52
N VAL A 82 -6.63 -13.02 2.13
CA VAL A 82 -6.08 -11.73 1.67
C VAL A 82 -5.46 -11.86 0.28
N LEU A 83 -4.67 -12.89 0.02
CA LEU A 83 -4.09 -13.13 -1.31
C LEU A 83 -5.16 -13.43 -2.36
N GLN A 84 -6.26 -14.08 -1.97
CA GLN A 84 -7.39 -14.34 -2.85
C GLN A 84 -8.18 -13.06 -3.14
N MET A 85 -8.39 -12.18 -2.15
CA MET A 85 -9.06 -10.89 -2.33
C MET A 85 -8.31 -9.97 -3.29
N ILE A 86 -6.97 -10.03 -3.29
CA ILE A 86 -6.11 -9.23 -4.18
C ILE A 86 -5.82 -9.99 -5.50
N GLU A 87 -6.43 -11.16 -5.71
CA GLU A 87 -6.26 -12.02 -6.90
C GLU A 87 -4.80 -12.48 -7.16
N LEU A 88 -3.93 -12.45 -6.15
CA LEU A 88 -2.52 -12.85 -6.26
C LEU A 88 -2.27 -14.33 -5.90
N ASP A 89 -3.31 -15.11 -5.59
CA ASP A 89 -3.17 -16.52 -5.22
C ASP A 89 -2.43 -17.36 -6.29
N LYS A 90 -2.59 -17.01 -7.58
CA LYS A 90 -1.92 -17.69 -8.70
C LYS A 90 -0.39 -17.52 -8.71
N ILE A 91 0.11 -16.48 -8.05
CA ILE A 91 1.55 -16.13 -8.02
C ILE A 91 2.13 -16.13 -6.61
N LYS A 92 1.43 -16.69 -5.62
CA LYS A 92 1.85 -16.67 -4.20
C LYS A 92 3.25 -17.25 -3.95
N ASP A 93 3.67 -18.22 -4.77
CA ASP A 93 4.98 -18.87 -4.69
C ASP A 93 6.06 -18.15 -5.53
N ALA A 94 5.70 -17.07 -6.24
CA ALA A 94 6.64 -16.28 -6.99
C ALA A 94 7.47 -15.39 -6.05
N PHE A 95 8.76 -15.27 -6.37
CA PHE A 95 9.67 -14.35 -5.68
C PHE A 95 9.31 -12.89 -5.98
N VAL A 96 9.36 -12.05 -4.96
CA VAL A 96 9.06 -10.61 -5.09
C VAL A 96 10.11 -9.88 -5.95
N SER A 97 11.33 -10.44 -6.12
CA SER A 97 12.44 -9.77 -6.80
C SER A 97 12.49 -9.85 -8.32
N VAL A 98 11.73 -10.74 -8.97
CA VAL A 98 12.01 -11.09 -10.36
C VAL A 98 11.17 -10.25 -11.32
N THR A 99 11.66 -9.06 -11.67
CA THR A 99 10.95 -8.12 -12.56
C THR A 99 10.94 -8.51 -14.04
N SER A 100 11.58 -9.61 -14.45
CA SER A 100 11.95 -9.79 -15.87
C SER A 100 11.53 -11.11 -16.53
N VAL A 101 11.13 -12.17 -15.82
CA VAL A 101 10.77 -13.44 -16.51
C VAL A 101 9.61 -14.21 -15.87
N SER A 102 9.40 -14.10 -14.55
CA SER A 102 8.38 -14.89 -13.84
C SER A 102 8.05 -14.33 -12.45
N GLY A 103 8.00 -13.01 -12.31
CA GLY A 103 7.61 -12.35 -11.06
C GLY A 103 6.57 -11.27 -11.30
N LEU A 104 6.11 -10.70 -10.19
CA LEU A 104 5.08 -9.65 -10.12
C LEU A 104 5.27 -8.60 -11.23
N LEU A 105 4.27 -8.44 -12.10
CA LEU A 105 4.24 -7.30 -13.01
C LEU A 105 4.24 -6.01 -12.18
N ALA A 106 4.83 -4.94 -12.72
CA ALA A 106 4.79 -3.59 -12.11
C ALA A 106 3.35 -3.15 -11.77
N GLU A 107 2.38 -3.71 -12.48
CA GLU A 107 0.94 -3.52 -12.31
C GLU A 107 0.42 -4.19 -11.04
N GLN A 108 0.92 -5.38 -10.70
CA GLN A 108 0.51 -6.17 -9.53
C GLN A 108 1.12 -5.68 -8.21
N ARG A 109 2.23 -4.92 -8.27
CA ARG A 109 2.80 -4.24 -7.09
C ARG A 109 1.90 -3.12 -6.57
N LYS A 110 1.20 -2.43 -7.46
CA LYS A 110 0.33 -1.29 -7.12
C LYS A 110 -1.01 -1.69 -6.46
N TRP A 111 -1.39 -2.97 -6.53
CA TRP A 111 -2.56 -3.50 -5.80
C TRP A 111 -2.34 -3.58 -4.31
N LEU A 112 -1.08 -3.60 -3.87
CA LEU A 112 -0.81 -3.81 -2.47
C LEU A 112 -1.27 -2.59 -1.66
N PHE A 113 -1.01 -1.36 -2.10
CA PHE A 113 -1.16 -0.18 -1.24
C PHE A 113 -1.14 1.12 -2.10
N MET A 114 -2.23 1.89 -2.15
CA MET A 114 -2.43 2.98 -3.13
C MET A 114 -2.24 4.40 -2.57
N ASP A 115 -1.09 5.03 -2.87
CA ASP A 115 -1.05 6.43 -3.34
C ASP A 115 -0.75 6.41 -4.84
N LYS A 116 -1.57 7.09 -5.64
CA LYS A 116 -1.53 7.17 -7.12
C LYS A 116 -1.47 5.82 -7.86
N PRO A 117 -2.58 5.09 -7.93
CA PRO A 117 -2.63 3.75 -8.53
C PRO A 117 -2.38 3.69 -10.03
N THR A 118 -2.44 4.80 -10.76
CA THR A 118 -2.36 4.82 -12.24
C THR A 118 -1.09 5.46 -12.78
N SER A 119 -0.22 5.98 -11.92
CA SER A 119 1.04 6.57 -12.38
C SER A 119 1.94 5.43 -12.84
N ASP A 120 2.36 5.40 -14.10
CA ASP A 120 3.22 4.36 -14.70
C ASP A 120 2.55 2.99 -15.00
N LEU A 121 1.24 2.94 -15.30
CA LEU A 121 0.60 1.74 -15.87
C LEU A 121 0.38 1.89 -17.37
N ASP A 122 0.50 0.78 -18.12
CA ASP A 122 0.03 0.72 -19.50
C ASP A 122 -1.50 0.89 -19.53
N ALA A 123 -2.02 1.44 -20.64
CA ALA A 123 -3.44 1.83 -20.74
C ALA A 123 -4.42 0.67 -20.49
N ARG A 124 -3.99 -0.58 -20.72
CA ARG A 124 -4.78 -1.78 -20.45
C ARG A 124 -4.94 -2.09 -18.97
N ALA A 125 -3.91 -1.82 -18.17
CA ALA A 125 -3.91 -2.13 -16.76
C ALA A 125 -4.59 -1.05 -15.92
N VAL A 126 -4.66 0.18 -16.43
CA VAL A 126 -5.53 1.23 -15.87
C VAL A 126 -7.00 0.80 -15.85
N THR A 127 -7.48 0.04 -16.83
CA THR A 127 -8.86 -0.48 -16.87
C THR A 127 -9.14 -1.54 -15.82
N ILE A 128 -8.12 -2.27 -15.36
CA ILE A 128 -8.27 -3.29 -14.32
C ILE A 128 -8.27 -2.63 -12.93
N VAL A 129 -7.64 -1.46 -12.81
CA VAL A 129 -7.48 -0.68 -11.57
C VAL A 129 -8.68 0.24 -11.25
N MET A 130 -9.51 0.59 -12.25
CA MET A 130 -10.73 1.44 -12.11
C MET A 130 -12.01 0.61 -12.04
#